data_AF-A0A919XC77-F1
#
_entry.id   AF-A0A919XC77-F1
#
_cell.length_a   1.000
_cell.length_b   1.000
_cell.length_c   1.000
_cell.angle_alpha   90.00
_cell.angle_beta   90.00
_cell.angle_gamma   90.00
#
_symmetry.space_group_name_H-M   'P 1'
#
loop_
_entity.id
_entity.type
_entity.pdbx_description
1 polymer ?
#
loop_
_entity_poly.entity_id
_entity_poly.type
_entity_poly.pdbx_seq_one_letter_code
_entity_poly.pdbx_strand_id
1 'polypeptide(L)'
;MIQNTMFNALNVQPLKLQESSSSSKDTPAESLSKFGTYLEDALSQIADQEKTSKEMSTKFMLGQVDVDQVMISSEKALLSLQLASQVRNKVIEAYQEIMRTQI
;
A
#
# COMPACT_ATOMS: atom_id res chain seq x y z
N MET A 1 54.01 -52.69 4.63
CA MET A 1 52.71 -52.37 5.25
C MET A 1 52.38 -50.94 4.90
N ILE A 2 51.27 -50.71 4.19
CA ILE A 2 50.82 -49.37 3.81
C ILE A 2 50.07 -48.81 5.02
N GLN A 3 50.56 -47.72 5.61
CA GLN A 3 49.88 -47.08 6.73
C GLN A 3 48.91 -46.02 6.20
N ASN A 4 47.70 -46.12 6.73
CA ASN A 4 46.48 -45.45 6.36
C ASN A 4 46.56 -43.92 6.52
N THR A 5 45.92 -43.24 5.57
CA THR A 5 45.51 -41.83 5.54
C THR A 5 45.24 -41.17 6.91
N MET A 6 45.89 -40.03 7.16
CA MET A 6 45.33 -38.95 7.98
C MET A 6 45.25 -37.70 7.10
N PHE A 7 44.08 -37.51 6.49
CA PHE A 7 43.68 -36.25 5.89
C PHE A 7 43.41 -35.25 7.01
N ASN A 8 44.21 -34.18 7.05
CA ASN A 8 43.95 -33.02 7.87
C ASN A 8 42.66 -32.35 7.35
N ALA A 9 41.57 -32.47 8.11
CA ALA A 9 40.32 -31.81 7.80
C ALA A 9 40.54 -30.29 7.89
N LEU A 10 40.61 -29.63 6.73
CA LEU A 10 40.47 -28.19 6.63
C LEU A 10 39.15 -27.81 7.31
N ASN A 11 39.28 -27.16 8.46
CA ASN A 11 38.17 -26.61 9.22
C ASN A 11 37.63 -25.39 8.45
N VAL A 12 36.80 -25.65 7.45
CA VAL A 12 36.02 -24.62 6.76
C VAL A 12 34.89 -24.17 7.69
N GLN A 13 35.07 -23.02 8.34
CA GLN A 13 33.95 -22.33 8.99
C GLN A 13 32.89 -22.04 7.91
N PRO A 14 31.63 -22.48 8.07
CA PRO A 14 30.57 -22.05 7.18
C PRO A 14 30.39 -20.54 7.36
N LEU A 15 30.44 -19.82 6.25
CA LEU A 15 30.07 -18.42 6.15
C LEU A 15 28.67 -18.26 6.76
N LYS A 16 28.58 -17.64 7.94
CA LYS A 16 27.29 -17.26 8.52
C LYS A 16 26.67 -16.24 7.59
N LEU A 17 25.63 -16.64 6.86
CA LEU A 17 24.73 -15.69 6.22
C LEU A 17 24.21 -14.77 7.32
N GLN A 18 24.64 -13.52 7.25
CA GLN A 18 24.04 -12.44 8.01
C GLN A 18 22.62 -12.30 7.46
N GLU A 19 21.66 -12.90 8.17
CA GLU A 19 20.24 -12.60 7.97
C GLU A 19 20.08 -11.10 8.18
N SER A 20 20.04 -10.37 7.07
CA SER A 20 19.48 -9.04 7.01
C SER A 20 18.05 -9.14 7.52
N SER A 21 17.86 -8.71 8.77
CA SER A 21 16.62 -8.35 9.44
C SER A 21 15.41 -9.17 9.01
N SER A 22 14.97 -10.04 9.92
CA SER A 22 13.60 -10.53 9.99
C SER A 22 12.60 -9.40 9.72
N SER A 23 12.18 -9.22 8.47
CA SER A 23 10.89 -8.63 8.16
C SER A 23 9.89 -9.69 8.56
N SER A 24 9.42 -9.61 9.81
CA SER A 24 8.23 -10.31 10.28
C SER A 24 7.17 -10.13 9.21
N LYS A 25 6.88 -11.21 8.46
CA LYS A 25 5.79 -11.22 7.50
C LYS A 25 4.54 -11.03 8.35
N ASP A 26 3.97 -9.83 8.28
CA ASP A 26 2.72 -9.51 8.94
C ASP A 26 1.73 -10.63 8.64
N THR A 27 1.04 -11.10 9.67
CA THR A 27 -0.04 -12.06 9.44
C THR A 27 -1.07 -11.44 8.50
N PRO A 28 -1.84 -12.24 7.74
CA PRO A 28 -2.90 -11.70 6.88
C PRO A 28 -3.86 -10.76 7.62
N ALA A 29 -4.10 -11.02 8.92
CA ALA A 29 -4.88 -10.16 9.81
C ALA A 29 -4.19 -8.81 10.13
N GLU A 30 -2.88 -8.81 10.42
CA GLU A 30 -2.12 -7.57 10.64
C GLU A 30 -1.98 -6.73 9.36
N SER A 31 -1.79 -7.37 8.21
CA SER A 31 -1.76 -6.68 6.91
C SER A 31 -3.09 -6.00 6.60
N LEU A 32 -4.21 -6.65 6.93
CA LEU A 32 -5.56 -6.11 6.74
C LEU A 32 -5.85 -4.95 7.70
N SER A 33 -5.42 -5.05 8.96
CA SER A 33 -5.54 -3.95 9.93
C SER A 33 -4.76 -2.72 9.47
N LYS A 34 -3.51 -2.91 8.99
CA LYS A 34 -2.70 -1.82 8.42
C LYS A 34 -3.34 -1.20 7.17
N PHE A 35 -3.96 -2.04 6.33
CA PHE A 35 -4.71 -1.55 5.17
C PHE A 35 -5.94 -0.72 5.60
N GLY A 36 -6.67 -1.17 6.63
CA GLY A 36 -7.82 -0.43 7.19
C GLY A 36 -7.42 0.97 7.67
N THR A 37 -6.31 1.08 8.42
CA THR A 37 -5.75 2.37 8.84
C THR A 37 -5.35 3.23 7.63
N TYR A 38 -4.71 2.64 6.62
CA TYR A 38 -4.36 3.37 5.40
C TYR A 38 -5.59 3.89 4.63
N LEU A 39 -6.66 3.09 4.58
CA LEU A 39 -7.92 3.51 3.95
C LEU A 39 -8.58 4.65 4.74
N GLU A 40 -8.55 4.59 6.06
CA GLU A 40 -9.08 5.64 6.93
C GLU A 40 -8.32 6.96 6.75
N ASP A 41 -6.98 6.90 6.71
CA ASP A 41 -6.13 8.05 6.41
C ASP A 41 -6.41 8.62 5.00
N ALA A 42 -6.55 7.75 4.00
CA ALA A 42 -6.88 8.17 2.63
C ALA A 42 -8.26 8.85 2.55
N LEU A 43 -9.26 8.34 3.28
CA LEU A 43 -10.59 8.94 3.37
C LEU A 43 -10.54 10.31 4.07
N SER A 44 -9.75 10.45 5.14
CA SER A 44 -9.51 11.74 5.79
C SER A 44 -8.85 12.73 4.83
N GLN A 45 -7.86 12.28 4.05
CA GLN A 45 -7.20 13.11 3.04
C GLN A 45 -8.16 13.59 1.95
N ILE A 46 -9.07 12.72 1.48
CA ILE A 46 -10.10 13.08 0.52
C ILE A 46 -11.06 14.13 1.10
N ALA A 47 -11.45 14.00 2.37
CA ALA A 47 -12.30 14.97 3.05
C ALA A 47 -11.63 16.36 3.16
N ASP A 48 -10.33 16.39 3.47
CA ASP A 48 -9.55 17.62 3.47
C ASP A 48 -9.43 18.22 2.07
N GLN A 49 -9.24 17.38 1.04
CA GLN A 49 -9.20 17.81 -0.35
C GLN A 49 -10.54 18.37 -0.83
N GLU A 50 -11.67 17.80 -0.39
CA GLU A 50 -13.02 18.32 -0.67
C GLU A 50 -13.19 19.73 -0.06
N LYS A 51 -12.72 19.92 1.17
CA LYS A 51 -12.74 21.23 1.84
C LYS A 51 -11.90 22.27 1.09
N THR A 52 -10.68 21.92 0.68
CA THR A 52 -9.84 22.80 -0.15
C THR A 52 -10.48 23.08 -1.51
N SER A 53 -11.10 22.08 -2.13
CA SER A 53 -11.82 22.25 -3.39
C SER A 53 -13.01 23.21 -3.24
N LYS A 54 -13.73 23.17 -2.11
CA LYS A 54 -14.80 24.13 -1.79
C LYS A 54 -14.27 25.55 -1.72
N GLU A 55 -13.17 25.79 -1.00
CA GLU A 55 -12.54 27.11 -0.94
C GLU A 55 -12.06 27.59 -2.30
N MET A 56 -11.51 26.70 -3.12
CA MET A 56 -11.05 27.03 -4.47
C MET A 56 -12.23 27.34 -5.41
N SER A 57 -13.35 26.63 -5.26
CA SER A 57 -14.59 26.92 -5.99
C SER A 57 -15.18 28.28 -5.61
N THR A 58 -15.11 28.67 -4.33
CA THR A 58 -15.45 30.04 -3.90
C THR A 58 -14.54 31.08 -4.55
N LYS A 59 -13.23 30.81 -4.66
CA LYS A 59 -12.27 31.69 -5.37
C LYS A 59 -12.49 31.72 -6.88
N PHE A 60 -12.98 30.64 -7.47
CA PHE A 60 -13.37 30.59 -8.88
C PHE A 60 -14.61 31.43 -9.19
N MET A 61 -15.63 31.39 -8.33
CA MET A 61 -16.81 32.26 -8.45
C MET A 61 -16.46 33.76 -8.36
N LEU A 62 -15.32 34.10 -7.76
CA LEU A 62 -14.75 35.45 -7.74
C LEU A 62 -14.02 35.82 -9.05
N GLY A 63 -14.02 34.95 -10.07
CA GLY A 63 -13.51 35.22 -11.41
C GLY A 63 -12.01 34.99 -11.61
N GLN A 64 -11.37 34.12 -10.82
CA GLN A 64 -9.91 33.95 -10.81
C GLN A 64 -9.36 32.73 -11.60
N VAL A 65 -10.16 32.00 -12.38
CA VAL A 65 -9.69 30.75 -13.04
C VAL A 65 -10.28 30.56 -14.44
N ASP A 66 -9.51 29.95 -15.35
CA ASP A 66 -9.86 29.70 -16.75
C ASP A 66 -10.71 28.41 -16.94
N VAL A 67 -11.64 28.44 -17.90
CA VAL A 67 -12.62 27.37 -18.20
C VAL A 67 -11.96 26.02 -18.51
N ASP A 68 -10.78 26.01 -19.14
CA ASP A 68 -10.07 24.79 -19.52
C ASP A 68 -9.63 23.97 -18.28
N GLN A 69 -9.32 24.66 -17.18
CA GLN A 69 -8.92 24.04 -15.92
C GLN A 69 -10.11 23.34 -15.23
N VAL A 70 -11.33 23.87 -15.41
CA VAL A 70 -12.57 23.27 -14.89
C VAL A 70 -12.92 21.97 -15.62
N MET A 71 -12.70 21.92 -16.94
CA MET A 71 -12.99 20.71 -17.73
C MET A 71 -12.00 19.58 -17.41
N ILE A 72 -10.70 19.89 -17.34
CA ILE A 72 -9.66 18.91 -16.98
C ILE A 72 -9.88 18.38 -15.55
N SER A 73 -10.24 19.26 -14.61
CA SER A 73 -10.51 18.85 -13.23
C SER A 73 -11.76 17.97 -13.12
N SER A 74 -12.81 18.23 -13.92
CA SER A 74 -13.99 17.36 -13.99
C SER A 74 -13.66 15.96 -14.52
N GLU A 75 -12.88 15.87 -15.61
CA GLU A 75 -12.46 14.58 -16.17
C GLU A 75 -11.61 13.78 -15.16
N LYS A 76 -10.70 14.46 -14.48
CA LYS A 76 -9.85 13.87 -13.44
C LYS A 76 -10.66 13.41 -12.23
N ALA A 77 -11.69 14.14 -11.83
CA ALA A 77 -12.59 13.77 -10.75
C ALA A 77 -13.39 12.50 -11.10
N LEU A 78 -13.91 12.41 -12.32
CA LEU A 78 -14.63 11.23 -12.81
C LEU A 78 -13.74 9.97 -12.76
N LEU A 79 -12.52 10.06 -13.30
CA LEU A 79 -11.53 8.98 -13.27
C LEU A 79 -11.16 8.58 -11.84
N SER A 80 -10.96 9.57 -10.95
CA SER A 80 -10.63 9.32 -9.54
C SER A 80 -11.76 8.60 -8.80
N LEU A 81 -13.01 8.97 -9.08
CA LEU A 81 -14.18 8.31 -8.50
C LEU A 81 -14.31 6.86 -8.97
N GLN A 82 -14.07 6.60 -10.26
CA GLN A 82 -14.06 5.25 -10.81
C GLN A 82 -12.98 4.39 -10.15
N LEU A 83 -11.77 4.93 -9.99
CA LEU A 83 -10.67 4.26 -9.31
C LEU A 83 -11.02 3.99 -7.83
N ALA A 84 -11.57 4.96 -7.12
CA ALA A 84 -11.99 4.80 -5.73
C ALA A 84 -13.03 3.68 -5.55
N SER A 85 -13.98 3.56 -6.49
CA SER A 85 -14.97 2.48 -6.49
C SER A 85 -14.31 1.10 -6.69
N GLN A 86 -13.35 0.99 -7.62
CA GLN A 86 -12.61 -0.26 -7.85
C GLN A 86 -11.76 -0.66 -6.64
N VAL A 87 -11.07 0.31 -6.03
CA VAL A 87 -10.30 0.08 -4.81
C VAL A 87 -11.23 -0.39 -3.70
N ARG A 88 -12.35 0.31 -3.45
CA ARG A 88 -13.37 -0.11 -2.46
C ARG A 88 -13.81 -1.56 -2.65
N ASN A 89 -14.12 -1.95 -3.89
CA ASN A 89 -14.54 -3.32 -4.18
C ASN A 89 -13.43 -4.34 -3.89
N LYS A 90 -12.18 -4.05 -4.29
CA LYS A 90 -11.02 -4.91 -4.01
C LYS A 90 -10.71 -5.07 -2.53
N VAL A 91 -10.95 -4.03 -1.75
CA VAL A 91 -10.80 -4.08 -0.29
C VAL A 91 -11.83 -4.99 0.36
N ILE A 92 -13.09 -4.89 -0.08
CA ILE A 92 -14.17 -5.76 0.42
C ILE A 92 -13.90 -7.23 0.05
N GLU A 93 -13.44 -7.48 -1.18
CA GLU A 93 -13.02 -8.82 -1.62
C GLU A 93 -11.86 -9.36 -0.76
N ALA A 94 -10.82 -8.55 -0.52
CA ALA A 94 -9.68 -8.94 0.31
C ALA A 94 -10.10 -9.25 1.76
N TYR A 95 -11.02 -8.47 2.33
CA TYR A 95 -11.60 -8.74 3.66
C TYR A 95 -12.33 -10.09 3.69
N GLN A 96 -13.18 -10.37 2.68
CA GLN A 96 -13.90 -11.64 2.59
C GLN A 96 -12.97 -12.84 2.44
N GLU A 97 -11.93 -12.73 1.61
CA GLU A 97 -10.99 -13.82 1.35
C GLU A 97 -10.16 -14.18 2.60
N ILE A 98 -9.72 -13.17 3.35
CA ILE A 98 -8.98 -13.36 4.61
C ILE A 98 -9.86 -14.07 5.65
N MET A 99 -11.15 -13.71 5.74
CA MET A 99 -12.11 -14.39 6.62
C MET A 99 -12.36 -15.84 6.19
N ARG A 100 -12.43 -16.11 4.88
CA ARG A 100 -12.65 -17.46 4.34
C ARG A 100 -11.44 -18.39 4.53
N THR A 101 -10.22 -17.84 4.58
CA THR A 101 -8.98 -18.62 4.74
C THR A 101 -8.72 -19.01 6.22
N GLN A 102 -9.41 -18.38 7.17
CA GLN A 102 -9.24 -18.62 8.61
C GLN A 102 -10.24 -19.62 9.22
N ILE A 103 -11.21 -20.11 8.44
CA ILE A 103 -12.10 -21.24 8.81
C ILE A 103 -11.57 -22.55 8.22
#